data_AF-A0A3D4UNZ3-F1
#
_entry.id   AF-A0A3D4UNZ3-F1
#
_cell.length_a   1.000
_cell.length_b   1.000
_cell.length_c   1.000
_cell.angle_alpha   90.00
_cell.angle_beta   90.00
_cell.angle_gamma   90.00
#
_symmetry.space_group_name_H-M   'P 1'
#
loop_
_entity.id
_entity.type
_entity.pdbx_description
1 polymer ?
#
loop_
_entity_poly.entity_id
_entity_poly.type
_entity_poly.pdbx_seq_one_letter_code
_entity_poly.pdbx_strand_id
1 'polypeptide(L)' 'LNLAAADRDRIVEIDAALERIENRTYGLCEMTFEPIKKARLDEIPWTRYTIEAARELDRRGGRS' A
#
# COMPACT_ATOMS: atom_id res chain seq x y z
N LEU A 1 -1.78 -23.99 -9.07
CA LEU A 1 -2.31 -23.13 -7.98
C LEU A 1 -1.15 -22.83 -7.03
N ASN A 2 -0.56 -21.63 -7.06
CA ASN A 2 0.57 -21.27 -6.19
C ASN A 2 0.08 -20.35 -5.06
N LEU A 3 -0.79 -20.88 -4.19
CA LEU A 3 -1.38 -20.17 -3.05
C LEU A 3 -0.30 -19.57 -2.12
N ALA A 4 0.80 -20.32 -1.97
CA ALA A 4 1.87 -19.97 -1.07
C ALA A 4 2.63 -18.69 -1.47
N ALA A 5 2.65 -18.29 -2.75
CA ALA A 5 3.33 -17.08 -3.18
C ALA A 5 2.55 -15.81 -2.81
N ALA A 6 1.24 -15.78 -3.10
CA ALA A 6 0.39 -14.64 -2.80
C ALA A 6 0.29 -14.37 -1.29
N ASP A 7 0.25 -15.42 -0.47
CA ASP A 7 0.24 -15.29 1.00
C ASP A 7 1.56 -14.71 1.52
N ARG A 8 2.70 -15.09 0.93
CA ARG A 8 4.00 -14.52 1.28
C ARG A 8 4.10 -13.04 0.90
N ASP A 9 3.64 -12.66 -0.28
CA ASP A 9 3.64 -11.26 -0.71
C ASP A 9 2.80 -10.41 0.25
N ARG A 10 1.65 -10.92 0.68
CA ARG A 10 0.81 -10.24 1.67
C ARG A 10 1.50 -10.09 3.02
N ILE A 11 2.23 -11.10 3.50
CA ILE A 11 3.01 -11.00 4.75
C ILE A 11 4.02 -9.86 4.64
N VAL A 12 4.75 -9.78 3.52
CA VAL A 12 5.73 -8.70 3.28
C VAL A 12 5.05 -7.32 3.28
N GLU A 13 3.88 -7.17 2.66
CA GLU A 13 3.15 -5.91 2.69
C GLU A 13 2.70 -5.51 4.11
N ILE A 14 2.30 -6.49 4.92
CA ILE A 14 1.91 -6.26 6.32
C ILE A 14 3.13 -5.83 7.15
N ASP A 15 4.26 -6.52 7.01
CA ASP A 15 5.50 -6.19 7.73
C ASP A 15 5.96 -4.76 7.40
N ALA A 16 5.92 -4.38 6.12
CA ALA A 16 6.21 -3.01 5.70
C ALA A 16 5.22 -1.98 6.28
N ALA A 17 3.95 -2.36 6.46
CA ALA A 17 2.97 -1.49 7.10
C ALA A 17 3.24 -1.30 8.60
N LEU A 18 3.68 -2.36 9.29
CA LEU A 18 4.10 -2.30 10.69
C LEU A 18 5.32 -1.39 10.85
N GLU A 19 6.32 -1.51 9.97
CA GLU A 19 7.48 -0.62 9.96
C GLU A 19 7.08 0.86 9.79
N ARG A 20 6.11 1.16 8.91
CA ARG A 20 5.58 2.54 8.77
C ARG A 20 4.90 3.04 10.05
N ILE A 21 4.28 2.16 10.82
CA ILE A 21 3.69 2.54 12.12
C ILE A 21 4.79 2.91 13.11
N GLU A 22 5.84 2.09 13.21
CA GLU A 22 7.02 2.37 14.06
C GLU A 22 7.69 3.70 13.68
N ASN A 23 7.82 3.95 12.37
CA ASN A 23 8.39 5.19 11.82
C ASN A 23 7.43 6.39 11.87
N ARG A 24 6.20 6.23 12.38
CA ARG A 24 5.16 7.27 12.43
C ARG A 24 4.80 7.87 11.07
N THR A 25 5.00 7.11 9.99
CA THR A 25 4.64 7.48 8.61
C THR A 25 3.42 6.70 8.10
N TYR A 26 2.84 5.84 8.93
CA TYR A 26 1.63 5.10 8.60
C TYR A 26 0.48 6.03 8.24
N GLY A 27 -0.20 5.72 7.13
CA GLY A 27 -1.26 6.54 6.59
C GLY A 27 -0.79 7.74 5.78
N LEU A 28 0.50 7.85 5.44
CA LEU A 28 0.99 8.80 4.44
C LEU A 28 1.28 8.10 3.12
N CYS A 29 0.93 8.75 2.02
CA CYS A 29 1.21 8.27 0.67
C CYS A 29 2.72 8.31 0.40
N GLU A 30 3.32 7.18 0.00
CA GLU A 30 4.75 7.14 -0.31
C GLU A 30 5.12 7.94 -1.57
N MET A 31 4.15 8.26 -2.44
CA MET A 31 4.38 9.04 -3.67
C MET A 31 4.17 10.56 -3.47
N THR A 32 3.10 10.95 -2.78
CA THR A 32 2.69 12.36 -2.69
C THR A 32 2.89 12.95 -1.30
N PHE A 33 3.22 12.13 -0.31
CA PHE A 33 3.29 12.49 1.11
C PHE A 33 1.97 13.02 1.69
N GLU A 34 0.86 12.85 0.97
CA GLU A 34 -0.46 13.24 1.44
C GLU A 34 -1.08 12.15 2.34
N PRO A 35 -1.97 12.55 3.26
CA PRO A 35 -2.67 11.60 4.12
C PRO A 35 -3.59 10.67 3.32
N ILE A 36 -3.47 9.38 3.57
CA ILE A 36 -4.34 8.31 3.06
C ILE A 36 -5.65 8.35 3.84
N LYS A 37 -6.77 8.36 3.11
CA LYS A 37 -8.11 8.36 3.72
C LYS A 37 -8.28 7.14 4.61
N LYS A 38 -8.77 7.36 5.84
CA LYS A 38 -9.00 6.30 6.83
C LYS A 38 -9.86 5.15 6.29
N ALA A 39 -10.94 5.45 5.56
CA ALA A 39 -11.80 4.44 4.94
C ALA A 39 -11.01 3.43 4.07
N ARG A 40 -9.92 3.88 3.42
CA ARG A 40 -9.07 3.00 2.62
C ARG A 40 -8.15 2.13 3.48
N LEU A 41 -7.65 2.66 4.59
CA LEU A 41 -6.85 1.90 5.56
C LEU A 41 -7.71 0.87 6.29
N ASP A 42 -9.00 1.17 6.52
CA ASP A 42 -9.96 0.24 7.11
C ASP A 42 -10.25 -0.96 6.18
N GLU A 43 -10.26 -0.74 4.85
CA GLU A 43 -10.42 -1.81 3.85
C GLU A 43 -9.10 -2.55 3.55
N ILE A 44 -8.00 -1.82 3.40
CA ILE A 44 -6.68 -2.35 3.01
C ILE A 44 -5.60 -1.71 3.89
N PRO A 45 -5.31 -2.28 5.08
CA PRO A 45 -4.43 -1.68 6.07
C PRO A 45 -2.99 -1.48 5.63
N TRP A 46 -2.49 -2.33 4.72
CA TRP A 46 -1.11 -2.29 4.23
C TRP A 46 -0.92 -1.41 3.00
N THR A 47 -1.95 -0.68 2.55
CA THR A 47 -1.86 0.18 1.37
C THR A 47 -0.80 1.27 1.53
N ARG A 48 -0.02 1.50 0.46
CA ARG A 48 1.09 2.47 0.42
C ARG A 48 0.71 3.81 -0.22
N TYR A 49 -0.44 3.84 -0.90
CA TYR A 49 -0.81 4.93 -1.80
C TYR A 49 -2.27 5.34 -1.60
N THR A 50 -2.54 6.63 -1.80
CA THR A 50 -3.89 7.14 -1.98
C THR A 50 -4.54 6.54 -3.23
N ILE A 51 -5.86 6.64 -3.35
CA ILE A 51 -6.59 6.18 -4.54
C ILE A 51 -6.08 6.90 -5.79
N GLU A 52 -5.79 8.19 -5.68
CA GLU A 52 -5.33 9.01 -6.80
C GLU A 52 -3.91 8.63 -7.21
N ALA A 53 -2.99 8.45 -6.25
CA ALA A 53 -1.64 7.99 -6.51
C ALA A 53 -1.62 6.56 -7.08
N ALA A 54 -2.45 5.65 -6.56
CA ALA A 54 -2.58 4.30 -7.08
C ALA A 54 -3.12 4.29 -8.54
N ARG A 55 -4.11 5.14 -8.85
CA ARG A 55 -4.60 5.32 -10.22
C ARG A 55 -3.53 5.89 -11.14
N GLU A 56 -2.72 6.83 -10.66
CA GLU A 56 -1.62 7.38 -11.43
C GLU A 56 -0.51 6.34 -11.67
N LEU A 57 -0.21 5.51 -10.67
CA LEU A 57 0.73 4.41 -10.80
C LEU A 57 0.24 3.37 -11.80
N ASP A 58 -1.04 3.02 -11.77
CA ASP A 58 -1.66 2.09 -12.73
C ASP A 58 -1.61 2.65 -14.17
N ARG A 59 -1.94 3.94 -14.34
CA ARG A 59 -1.78 4.64 -15.63
C ARG A 59 -0.33 4.63 -16.14
N ARG A 60 0.64 4.81 -15.24
CA ARG A 60 2.07 4.79 -15.57
C ARG A 60 2.61 3.37 -15.79
N GLY A 61 2.02 2.39 -15.10
CA GLY A 61 2.35 0.96 -15.14
C GLY A 61 1.66 0.19 -16.26
N GLY A 62 0.76 0.82 -17.03
CA GLY A 62 0.10 0.29 -18.23
C GLY A 62 1.01 -0.01 -19.43
N ARG A 63 2.29 -0.32 -19.19
CA ARG A 63 3.20 -0.98 -20.14
C ARG A 63 4.05 -2.02 -19.40
N SER A 64 3.55 -3.24 -19.36
CA SER A 64 4.33 -4.47 -19.51
C SER A 64 3.43 -5.54 -20.10
#